data_AF-A0A9P6WAT5-F1
#
_entry.id   AF-A0A9P6WAT5-F1
#
_cell.length_a   1.000
_cell.length_b   1.000
_cell.length_c   1.000
_cell.angle_alpha   90.00
_cell.angle_beta   90.00
_cell.angle_gamma   90.00
#
_symmetry.space_group_name_H-M   'P 1'
#
loop_
_entity.id
_entity.type
_entity.pdbx_description
1 polymer ?
#
loop_
_entity_poly.entity_id
_entity_poly.type
_entity_poly.pdbx_seq_one_letter_code
_entity_poly.pdbx_strand_id
1 'polypeptide(L)'
;MSKEQAPSLLKEFNKLTSRNEELAKQENTLRREYTTLFRKVSSLTATLRQIDNEIKVLETVENPELISSTALEAAPALEWYNKQIELIQNSPDDKDFELPIELLDSYKIYKNTPLLYKDAQESEQN
;
A
#
# COMPACT_ATOMS: atom_id res chain seq x y z
N MET A 1 -41.79 18.45 -56.37
CA MET A 1 -41.40 17.61 -55.21
C MET A 1 -42.54 16.63 -54.95
N SER A 2 -42.25 15.34 -55.00
CA SER A 2 -43.27 14.28 -55.05
C SER A 2 -43.94 14.10 -53.69
N LYS A 3 -45.28 13.99 -53.66
CA LYS A 3 -46.11 13.85 -52.44
C LYS A 3 -45.71 12.69 -51.52
N GLU A 4 -44.93 11.72 -52.00
CA GLU A 4 -44.42 10.57 -51.23
C GLU A 4 -43.17 10.88 -50.37
N GLN A 5 -42.43 11.95 -50.65
CA GLN A 5 -41.21 12.27 -49.88
C GLN A 5 -41.51 12.85 -48.48
N ALA A 6 -42.58 13.63 -48.34
CA ALA A 6 -42.97 14.24 -47.07
C ALA A 6 -43.23 13.25 -45.91
N PRO A 7 -43.98 12.14 -46.10
CA PRO A 7 -44.18 11.14 -45.03
C PRO A 7 -42.92 10.32 -44.71
N SER A 8 -41.99 10.17 -45.67
CA SER A 8 -40.69 9.51 -45.44
C SER A 8 -39.76 10.39 -44.59
N LEU A 9 -39.66 11.68 -44.92
CA LEU A 9 -38.91 12.66 -44.13
C LEU A 9 -39.44 12.80 -42.70
N LEU A 10 -40.75 12.76 -42.50
CA LEU A 10 -41.35 12.81 -41.16
C LEU A 10 -40.96 11.58 -40.32
N LYS A 11 -40.90 10.38 -40.92
CA LYS A 11 -40.46 9.16 -40.22
C LYS A 11 -38.99 9.24 -39.85
N GLU A 12 -38.13 9.72 -40.73
CA GLU A 12 -36.70 9.93 -40.42
C GLU A 12 -36.49 10.98 -39.34
N PHE A 13 -37.24 12.08 -39.40
CA PHE A 13 -37.21 13.12 -38.35
C PHE A 13 -37.59 12.54 -36.99
N ASN A 14 -38.69 11.79 -36.89
CA ASN A 14 -39.11 11.16 -35.64
C ASN A 14 -38.07 10.16 -35.12
N LYS A 15 -37.43 9.40 -36.01
CA LYS A 15 -36.36 8.46 -35.65
C LYS A 15 -35.13 9.18 -35.11
N LEU A 16 -34.73 10.29 -35.74
CA LEU A 16 -33.62 11.13 -35.27
C LEU A 16 -33.93 11.76 -33.91
N THR A 17 -35.13 12.28 -33.71
CA THR A 17 -35.57 12.85 -32.43
C THR A 17 -35.54 11.80 -31.32
N SER A 18 -36.09 10.61 -31.56
CA SER A 18 -36.07 9.51 -30.59
C SER A 18 -34.64 9.08 -30.23
N ARG A 19 -33.74 9.00 -31.23
CA ARG A 19 -32.33 8.66 -31.00
C ARG A 19 -31.61 9.76 -30.20
N ASN A 20 -31.92 11.03 -30.46
CA ASN A 20 -31.34 12.15 -29.73
C ASN A 20 -31.79 12.15 -28.26
N GLU A 21 -33.06 11.87 -27.99
CA GLU A 21 -33.57 11.71 -26.62
C GLU A 21 -32.90 10.55 -25.88
N GLU A 22 -32.64 9.43 -26.56
CA GLU A 22 -31.92 8.30 -25.99
C GLU A 22 -30.46 8.65 -25.66
N LEU A 23 -29.75 9.32 -26.57
CA LEU A 23 -28.40 9.81 -26.35
C LEU A 23 -28.34 10.78 -25.15
N ALA A 24 -29.30 11.70 -25.05
CA ALA A 24 -29.38 12.62 -23.91
C ALA A 24 -29.61 11.88 -22.58
N LYS A 25 -30.39 10.79 -22.57
CA LYS A 25 -30.56 9.95 -21.38
C LYS A 25 -29.25 9.25 -21.01
N GLN A 26 -28.55 8.69 -22.00
CA GLN A 26 -27.27 8.02 -21.78
C GLN A 26 -26.19 8.99 -21.27
N GLU A 27 -26.10 10.19 -21.82
CA GLU A 27 -25.18 11.24 -21.36
C GLU A 27 -25.44 11.59 -19.89
N ASN A 28 -26.71 11.77 -19.51
CA ASN A 28 -27.07 12.06 -18.13
C ASN A 28 -26.71 10.92 -17.16
N THR A 29 -26.92 9.67 -17.57
CA THR A 29 -26.51 8.49 -16.80
C THR A 29 -24.99 8.45 -16.65
N LEU A 30 -24.25 8.59 -17.75
CA LEU A 30 -22.79 8.57 -17.75
C LEU A 30 -22.20 9.66 -16.86
N ARG A 31 -22.79 10.87 -16.87
CA ARG A 31 -22.35 11.97 -16.01
C ARG A 31 -22.54 11.67 -14.52
N ARG A 32 -23.65 11.00 -14.15
CA ARG A 32 -23.90 10.56 -12.77
C ARG A 32 -22.92 9.46 -12.33
N GLU A 33 -22.68 8.49 -13.20
CA GLU A 33 -21.72 7.41 -12.95
C GLU A 33 -20.31 7.95 -12.80
N TYR A 34 -19.87 8.85 -13.70
CA TYR A 34 -18.57 9.51 -13.62
C TYR A 34 -18.41 10.29 -12.31
N THR A 35 -19.43 11.07 -11.91
CA THR A 35 -19.41 11.81 -10.64
C THR A 35 -19.27 10.85 -9.44
N THR A 36 -19.93 9.70 -9.51
CA THR A 36 -19.88 8.68 -8.45
C THR A 36 -18.50 8.03 -8.41
N LEU A 37 -17.94 7.67 -9.56
CA LEU A 37 -16.60 7.12 -9.67
C LEU A 37 -15.55 8.11 -9.15
N PHE A 38 -15.65 9.38 -9.54
CA PHE A 38 -14.75 10.43 -9.08
C PHE A 38 -14.75 10.58 -7.55
N ARG A 39 -15.94 10.54 -6.93
CA ARG A 39 -16.06 10.55 -5.46
C ARG A 39 -15.40 9.34 -4.81
N LYS A 40 -15.58 8.15 -5.39
CA LYS A 40 -14.94 6.91 -4.89
C LYS A 40 -13.41 6.98 -4.99
N VAL A 41 -12.88 7.42 -6.13
CA VAL A 41 -11.42 7.59 -6.33
C VAL A 41 -10.85 8.63 -5.36
N SER A 42 -11.56 9.74 -5.16
CA SER A 42 -11.16 10.77 -4.20
C SER A 42 -11.13 10.24 -2.77
N SER A 43 -12.15 9.47 -2.38
CA SER A 43 -12.20 8.80 -1.07
C SER A 43 -11.03 7.83 -0.89
N LEU A 44 -10.77 6.98 -1.88
CA LEU A 44 -9.66 6.03 -1.85
C LEU A 44 -8.32 6.75 -1.71
N THR A 45 -8.12 7.83 -2.48
CA THR A 45 -6.91 8.65 -2.41
C THR A 45 -6.73 9.26 -1.02
N ALA A 46 -7.81 9.73 -0.39
CA ALA A 46 -7.75 10.27 0.97
C ALA A 46 -7.35 9.20 1.99
N THR A 47 -7.94 8.00 1.92
CA THR A 47 -7.59 6.88 2.80
C THR A 47 -6.14 6.44 2.62
N LEU A 48 -5.66 6.33 1.37
CA LEU A 48 -4.27 5.97 1.09
C LEU A 48 -3.28 7.01 1.64
N ARG A 49 -3.60 8.31 1.54
CA ARG A 49 -2.79 9.38 2.14
C ARG A 49 -2.75 9.30 3.66
N GLN A 50 -3.86 8.92 4.28
CA GLN A 50 -3.90 8.73 5.72
C GLN A 50 -2.97 7.59 6.14
N ILE A 51 -3.05 6.44 5.47
CA ILE A 51 -2.18 5.28 5.73
C ILE A 51 -0.71 5.64 5.50
N ASP A 52 -0.39 6.35 4.41
CA ASP A 52 0.99 6.78 4.11
C ASP A 52 1.55 7.69 5.22
N ASN A 53 0.72 8.55 5.80
CA ASN A 53 1.12 9.39 6.94
C ASN A 53 1.32 8.56 8.21
N GLU A 54 0.45 7.58 8.48
CA GLU A 54 0.60 6.66 9.63
C GLU A 54 1.88 5.83 9.51
N ILE A 55 2.22 5.34 8.32
CA ILE A 55 3.47 4.60 8.05
C ILE A 55 4.69 5.50 8.25
N LYS A 56 4.68 6.74 7.75
CA LYS A 56 5.80 7.67 7.98
C LYS A 56 6.01 8.00 9.45
N VAL A 57 4.93 8.09 10.24
CA VAL A 57 5.05 8.22 11.69
C VAL A 57 5.76 7.00 12.27
N LEU A 58 5.37 5.78 11.88
CA LEU A 58 6.04 4.55 12.33
C LEU A 58 7.52 4.47 11.91
N GLU A 59 7.89 4.95 10.72
CA GLU A 59 9.29 5.02 10.28
C GLU A 59 10.15 5.99 11.09
N THR A 60 9.55 7.02 11.70
CA THR A 60 10.26 7.99 12.55
C THR A 60 10.39 7.59 14.01
N VAL A 61 9.69 6.53 14.45
CA VAL A 61 9.80 6.04 15.82
C VAL A 61 11.03 5.12 15.90
N GLU A 62 12.13 5.71 16.36
CA GLU A 62 13.45 5.05 16.48
C GLU A 62 13.46 3.87 17.46
N ASN A 63 12.44 3.77 18.33
CA ASN A 63 12.30 2.70 19.33
C ASN A 63 11.05 1.84 19.08
N PRO A 64 11.17 0.51 19.00
CA PRO A 64 10.02 -0.36 18.77
C PRO A 64 8.98 -0.20 19.89
N GLU A 65 7.74 0.14 19.54
CA GLU A 65 6.62 0.19 20.51
C GLU A 65 6.07 -1.21 20.79
N LEU A 66 5.52 -1.40 21.99
CA LEU A 66 4.85 -2.66 22.34
C LEU A 66 3.54 -2.81 21.55
N ILE A 67 3.27 -4.03 21.09
CA ILE A 67 2.03 -4.40 20.43
C ILE A 67 0.86 -4.20 21.40
N SER A 68 -0.21 -3.56 20.93
CA SER A 68 -1.37 -3.20 21.74
C SER A 68 -2.13 -4.42 22.29
N SER A 69 -2.77 -4.24 23.44
CA SER A 69 -3.57 -5.30 24.10
C SER A 69 -4.71 -5.81 23.22
N THR A 70 -5.33 -4.95 22.41
CA THR A 70 -6.38 -5.34 21.47
C THR A 70 -5.87 -6.31 20.40
N ALA A 71 -4.64 -6.13 19.91
CA ALA A 71 -4.03 -7.04 18.95
C ALA A 71 -3.61 -8.36 19.61
N LEU A 72 -3.18 -8.33 20.88
CA LEU A 72 -2.86 -9.54 21.65
C LEU A 72 -4.10 -10.39 21.96
N GLU A 73 -5.26 -9.78 22.19
CA GLU A 73 -6.53 -10.51 22.35
C GLU A 73 -6.93 -11.27 21.07
N ALA A 74 -6.66 -10.68 19.89
CA ALA A 74 -6.93 -11.32 18.61
C ALA A 74 -5.90 -12.41 18.27
N ALA A 75 -4.64 -12.22 18.66
CA ALA A 75 -3.54 -13.14 18.37
C ALA A 75 -2.57 -13.23 19.57
N PRO A 76 -2.80 -14.14 20.52
CA PRO A 76 -1.98 -14.24 21.74
C PRO A 76 -0.53 -14.67 21.48
N ALA A 77 -0.26 -15.32 20.34
CA ALA A 77 1.10 -15.67 19.92
C ALA A 77 2.00 -14.43 19.73
N LEU A 78 1.43 -13.24 19.57
CA LEU A 78 2.18 -11.99 19.43
C LEU A 78 2.85 -11.53 20.74
N GLU A 79 2.45 -12.08 21.90
CA GLU A 79 3.03 -11.74 23.21
C GLU A 79 4.55 -12.00 23.25
N TRP A 80 5.04 -12.98 22.49
CA TRP A 80 6.47 -13.27 22.39
C TRP A 80 7.27 -12.08 21.86
N TYR A 81 6.73 -11.34 20.88
CA TYR A 81 7.41 -10.18 20.31
C TYR A 81 7.48 -9.03 21.30
N ASN A 82 6.44 -8.79 22.11
CA ASN A 82 6.49 -7.81 23.19
C ASN A 82 7.61 -8.11 24.18
N LYS A 83 7.80 -9.38 24.54
CA LYS A 83 8.92 -9.81 25.39
C LYS A 83 10.28 -9.52 24.76
N GLN A 84 10.42 -9.67 23.45
CA GLN A 84 11.68 -9.33 22.75
C GLN A 84 11.90 -7.81 22.71
N ILE A 85 10.85 -7.03 22.46
CA ILE A 85 10.91 -5.57 22.45
C ILE A 85 11.29 -5.05 23.84
N GLU A 86 10.72 -5.60 24.91
CA GLU A 86 11.11 -5.28 26.28
C GLU A 86 12.59 -5.61 26.56
N LEU A 87 13.11 -6.72 26.04
CA LEU A 87 14.53 -7.05 26.21
C LEU A 87 15.44 -6.04 25.53
N ILE A 88 15.06 -5.56 24.34
CA ILE A 88 15.82 -4.57 23.56
C ILE A 88 15.74 -3.19 24.21
N GLN A 89 14.55 -2.77 24.68
CA GLN A 89 14.37 -1.49 25.37
C GLN A 89 15.08 -1.45 26.74
N ASN A 90 15.13 -2.59 27.44
CA ASN A 90 15.79 -2.69 28.74
C ASN A 90 17.28 -3.05 28.64
N SER A 91 17.79 -3.39 27.45
CA SER A 91 19.23 -3.53 27.24
C SER A 91 19.85 -2.14 27.16
N PRO A 92 20.76 -1.77 28.07
CA PRO A 92 21.46 -0.50 27.96
C PRO A 92 22.35 -0.53 26.71
N ASP A 93 22.11 0.40 25.78
CA ASP A 93 22.90 0.59 24.55
C ASP A 93 24.42 0.72 24.81
N ASP A 94 24.81 1.09 26.05
CA ASP A 94 26.19 1.37 26.47
C ASP A 94 26.90 0.21 27.18
N LYS A 95 26.31 -0.98 27.29
CA LYS A 95 27.11 -2.15 27.71
C LYS A 95 27.76 -2.73 26.48
N ASP A 96 29.00 -2.30 26.22
CA ASP A 96 29.96 -3.01 25.38
C ASP A 96 29.83 -4.50 25.68
N PHE A 97 29.17 -5.22 24.78
CA PHE A 97 29.07 -6.66 24.87
C PHE A 97 30.48 -7.19 24.63
N GLU A 98 31.18 -7.48 25.72
CA GLU A 98 32.50 -8.10 25.66
C GLU A 98 32.31 -9.54 25.16
N LEU A 99 32.54 -9.74 23.86
CA LEU A 99 32.50 -11.06 23.25
C LEU A 99 33.55 -11.94 23.93
N PRO A 100 33.18 -13.10 24.50
CA PRO A 100 34.13 -14.03 25.09
C PRO A 100 35.24 -14.37 24.10
N ILE A 101 36.48 -14.45 24.58
CA ILE A 101 37.68 -14.65 23.76
C ILE A 101 37.57 -15.93 22.92
N GLU A 102 36.93 -16.96 23.49
CA GLU A 102 36.67 -18.25 22.87
C GLU A 102 35.72 -18.16 21.66
N LEU A 103 34.83 -17.16 21.65
CA LEU A 103 33.86 -16.92 20.58
C LEU A 103 34.34 -15.91 19.54
N LEU A 104 35.44 -15.21 19.81
CA LEU A 104 36.01 -14.19 18.94
C LEU A 104 36.34 -14.74 17.54
N ASP A 105 36.94 -15.94 17.49
CA ASP A 105 37.33 -16.55 16.22
C ASP A 105 36.13 -17.06 15.43
N SER A 106 35.16 -17.69 16.11
CA SER A 106 33.89 -18.11 15.50
C SER A 106 33.10 -16.92 14.95
N TYR A 107 33.07 -15.80 15.67
CA TYR A 107 32.42 -14.56 15.24
C TYR A 107 33.12 -13.92 14.05
N LYS A 108 34.46 -13.87 14.03
CA LYS A 108 35.22 -13.40 12.87
C LYS A 108 34.92 -14.22 11.63
N ILE A 109 34.85 -15.55 11.76
CA ILE A 109 34.49 -16.43 10.65
C ILE A 109 33.08 -16.11 10.17
N TYR A 110 32.09 -16.05 11.06
CA TYR A 110 30.71 -15.71 10.70
C TYR A 110 30.61 -14.35 9.98
N LYS A 111 31.23 -13.31 10.53
CA LYS A 111 31.18 -11.94 9.98
C LYS A 111 31.86 -11.83 8.62
N ASN A 112 32.94 -12.59 8.41
CA ASN A 112 33.70 -12.58 7.17
C ASN A 112 33.20 -13.63 6.16
N THR A 113 32.23 -14.46 6.54
CA THR A 113 31.63 -15.42 5.61
C THR A 113 30.62 -14.66 4.75
N PRO A 114 30.84 -14.58 3.43
CA PRO A 114 29.88 -13.95 2.54
C PRO A 114 28.55 -14.71 2.60
N LEU A 115 27.47 -14.05 3.06
CA LEU A 115 26.15 -14.69 3.12
C LEU A 115 25.53 -14.81 1.72
N LEU A 116 25.95 -13.94 0.79
CA LEU A 116 25.45 -13.91 -0.58
C LEU A 116 26.62 -14.11 -1.57
N TYR A 117 26.32 -14.74 -2.70
CA TYR A 117 27.32 -15.00 -3.76
C TYR A 117 27.97 -13.72 -4.31
N LYS A 118 27.28 -12.57 -4.24
CA LYS A 118 27.81 -11.27 -4.65
C LYS A 118 28.83 -10.70 -3.67
N ASP A 119 28.63 -10.94 -2.37
CA ASP A 119 29.52 -10.48 -1.31
C ASP A 119 30.88 -11.20 -1.38
N ALA A 120 30.91 -12.41 -1.93
CA ALA A 120 32.14 -13.16 -2.17
C ALA A 120 33.01 -12.57 -3.30
N GLN A 121 32.41 -11.81 -4.23
CA GLN A 121 33.17 -11.18 -5.32
C GLN A 121 33.77 -9.83 -4.93
N GLU A 122 33.19 -9.13 -3.95
CA GLU A 122 33.70 -7.86 -3.44
C GLU A 122 34.87 -8.05 -2.46
N SER A 123 34.95 -9.19 -1.77
CA SER A 123 36.05 -9.51 -0.85
C SER A 123 37.33 -9.98 -1.54
N GLU A 124 37.29 -10.37 -2.82
CA GLU A 124 38.47 -10.78 -3.61
C GLU A 124 39.19 -9.60 -4.32
N GLN A 125 38.65 -8.38 -4.23
CA GLN A 125 39.20 -7.19 -4.92
C GLN A 125 39.94 -6.20 -4.00
N ASN A 126 40.13 -6.52 -2.71
CA ASN A 126 40.94 -5.72 -1.78
C ASN A 126 42.07 -6.55 -1.16
#